data_AF-A0AAN2BKD4-F1
#
_entry.id   AF-A0AAN2BKD4-F1
#
_cell.length_a   1.000
_cell.length_b   1.000
_cell.length_c   1.000
_cell.angle_alpha   90.00
_cell.angle_beta   90.00
_cell.angle_gamma   90.00
#
_symmetry.space_group_name_H-M   'P 1'
#
loop_
_entity.id
_entity.type
_entity.pdbx_description
1 polymer ?
#
loop_
_entity_poly.entity_id
_entity_poly.type
_entity_poly.pdbx_seq_one_letter_code
_entity_poly.pdbx_strand_id
1 'polypeptide(L)'
;MKRKRTCPKWLKRGPLSYGVVALTSLLLGACDGSSLTSSSAVVSSLSSNAASSVSSMASSVSSEALSSVSSSSEPSIPSEPLCEAPADLEITDIASVVDWVNAMPKPLTLACFVKSLPRPMYYNATLSSFSAQPSVGKRSPRVFFMINDLVLTVVPDEKSDTKRDPETGKVMKDPETGLDLRFWDIDNIQLLELSMEVATTLPTRQSIKAELKFPVTQQLPRNAPYVKINYDESNTLSVCAFCHSAETQVEVLDGQPVYRSEMLRNPRDTEVPLGYMLNEYASCDPQSSENEWYRCEMLDAIYGQGTLVWKSFPEDMPTIFDN
;
A
#
# COMPACT_ATOMS: atom_id res chain seq x y z
N MET A 1 -34.96 12.40 -12.70
CA MET A 1 -34.62 11.01 -13.10
C MET A 1 -33.21 10.68 -12.59
N LYS A 2 -33.08 9.88 -11.51
CA LYS A 2 -31.76 9.42 -11.02
C LYS A 2 -31.24 8.33 -11.96
N ARG A 3 -30.28 8.66 -12.84
CA ARG A 3 -29.54 7.66 -13.61
C ARG A 3 -28.50 7.04 -12.67
N LYS A 4 -28.71 5.79 -12.25
CA LYS A 4 -27.66 4.98 -11.62
C LYS A 4 -26.51 4.87 -12.62
N ARG A 5 -25.36 5.49 -12.32
CA ARG A 5 -24.15 5.32 -13.11
C ARG A 5 -23.50 4.01 -12.64
N THR A 6 -23.78 2.92 -13.35
CA THR A 6 -22.98 1.70 -13.18
C THR A 6 -21.67 1.87 -13.94
N CYS A 7 -20.54 1.69 -13.24
CA CYS A 7 -19.20 1.73 -13.81
C CYS A 7 -19.06 0.70 -14.96
N PRO A 8 -18.43 1.03 -16.10
CA PRO A 8 -18.30 0.10 -17.21
C PRO A 8 -17.53 -1.16 -16.83
N LYS A 9 -18.19 -2.33 -16.90
CA LYS A 9 -17.55 -3.65 -16.79
C LYS A 9 -16.85 -4.04 -18.09
N TRP A 10 -15.67 -3.49 -18.39
CA TRP A 10 -14.75 -4.06 -19.40
C TRP A 10 -13.32 -3.77 -18.90
N LEU A 11 -12.38 -4.71 -18.78
CA LEU A 11 -12.05 -5.87 -19.63
C LEU A 11 -12.96 -7.10 -19.50
N LYS A 12 -13.82 -7.31 -20.50
CA LYS A 12 -14.04 -8.65 -21.04
C LYS A 12 -13.31 -8.71 -22.38
N ARG A 13 -12.28 -9.55 -22.48
CA ARG A 13 -11.77 -9.96 -23.79
C ARG A 13 -12.86 -10.78 -24.49
N GLY A 14 -12.89 -10.68 -25.82
CA GLY A 14 -13.95 -11.23 -26.69
C GLY A 14 -14.20 -12.75 -26.53
N PRO A 15 -15.28 -13.26 -27.15
CA PRO A 15 -15.74 -14.61 -26.95
C PRO A 15 -14.75 -15.61 -27.54
N LEU A 16 -14.19 -16.47 -26.69
CA LEU A 16 -13.63 -17.75 -27.12
C LEU A 16 -14.80 -18.62 -27.61
N SER A 17 -14.74 -19.02 -28.87
CA SER A 17 -15.58 -20.09 -29.43
C SER A 17 -15.37 -21.36 -28.60
N TYR A 18 -16.35 -21.70 -27.77
CA TYR A 18 -16.46 -23.03 -27.21
C TYR A 18 -17.22 -23.90 -28.21
N GLY A 19 -16.54 -24.94 -28.69
CA GLY A 19 -17.14 -26.01 -29.46
C GLY A 19 -18.25 -26.69 -28.67
N VAL A 20 -19.37 -26.89 -29.37
CA VAL A 20 -20.52 -27.67 -28.93
C VAL A 20 -20.10 -29.13 -28.78
N VAL A 21 -20.20 -29.67 -27.56
CA VAL A 21 -20.49 -31.10 -27.36
C VAL A 21 -21.67 -31.16 -26.42
N ALA A 22 -22.77 -31.69 -26.93
CA ALA A 22 -24.03 -31.86 -26.23
C ALA A 22 -24.27 -33.35 -25.91
N LEU A 23 -25.13 -33.57 -24.90
CA LEU A 23 -25.79 -34.80 -24.47
C LEU A 23 -24.90 -35.79 -23.66
N THR A 24 -25.35 -36.38 -22.54
CA THR A 24 -26.72 -36.69 -22.07
C THR A 24 -26.74 -37.01 -20.57
N SER A 25 -27.75 -36.46 -19.88
CA SER A 25 -28.58 -36.96 -18.76
C SER A 25 -28.11 -38.03 -17.76
N LEU A 26 -28.39 -37.86 -16.45
CA LEU A 26 -29.59 -38.37 -15.73
C LEU A 26 -29.49 -38.15 -14.18
N LEU A 27 -30.61 -37.70 -13.60
CA LEU A 27 -31.25 -38.03 -12.29
C LEU A 27 -30.72 -37.60 -10.90
N LEU A 28 -31.64 -36.88 -10.23
CA LEU A 28 -32.26 -37.07 -8.90
C LEU A 28 -31.44 -36.99 -7.61
N GLY A 29 -31.96 -36.19 -6.67
CA GLY A 29 -31.71 -36.31 -5.23
C GLY A 29 -32.20 -35.10 -4.45
N ALA A 30 -33.37 -35.23 -3.82
CA ALA A 30 -34.05 -34.20 -3.03
C ALA A 30 -33.72 -34.29 -1.52
N CYS A 31 -34.22 -33.28 -0.80
CA CYS A 31 -34.66 -33.26 0.61
C CYS A 31 -33.74 -32.71 1.72
N ASP A 32 -34.34 -31.73 2.43
CA ASP A 32 -34.34 -31.41 3.87
C ASP A 32 -33.01 -31.04 4.54
N GLY A 33 -32.89 -29.95 5.31
CA GLY A 33 -33.83 -29.37 6.26
C GLY A 33 -33.40 -29.79 7.67
N SER A 34 -32.78 -28.90 8.45
CA SER A 34 -32.82 -28.89 9.92
C SER A 34 -32.05 -27.72 10.53
N SER A 35 -32.77 -27.00 11.39
CA SER A 35 -32.31 -26.08 12.43
C SER A 35 -31.78 -26.87 13.62
N LEU A 36 -30.66 -26.47 14.22
CA LEU A 36 -30.34 -26.74 15.63
C LEU A 36 -29.49 -25.62 16.26
N THR A 37 -30.16 -24.88 17.14
CA THR A 37 -29.78 -24.42 18.49
C THR A 37 -28.32 -24.50 18.97
N SER A 38 -27.84 -23.32 19.45
CA SER A 38 -27.29 -23.01 20.79
C SER A 38 -26.51 -24.07 21.56
N SER A 39 -25.29 -23.73 21.99
CA SER A 39 -24.84 -23.92 23.38
C SER A 39 -23.56 -23.16 23.71
N SER A 40 -23.60 -22.50 24.87
CA SER A 40 -22.52 -21.86 25.59
C SER A 40 -21.68 -22.87 26.39
N ALA A 41 -20.38 -22.62 26.54
CA ALA A 41 -19.49 -23.08 27.61
C ALA A 41 -18.32 -22.07 27.62
N VAL A 42 -18.07 -21.20 28.61
CA VAL A 42 -17.75 -21.30 30.06
C VAL A 42 -16.60 -22.25 30.41
N VAL A 43 -15.60 -21.68 31.12
CA VAL A 43 -14.49 -22.23 31.92
C VAL A 43 -13.42 -23.02 31.13
N SER A 44 -12.11 -22.75 31.21
CA SER A 44 -11.33 -22.66 32.45
C SER A 44 -9.99 -21.96 32.28
N SER A 45 -9.67 -21.14 33.27
CA SER A 45 -8.35 -20.66 33.67
C SER A 45 -7.49 -21.81 34.20
N LEU A 46 -6.25 -21.92 33.72
CA LEU A 46 -5.19 -22.70 34.35
C LEU A 46 -4.00 -21.78 34.62
N SER A 47 -3.82 -21.49 35.91
CA SER A 47 -2.58 -21.02 36.50
C SER A 47 -1.65 -22.21 36.76
N SER A 48 -0.37 -22.08 36.43
CA SER A 48 0.73 -22.61 37.25
C SER A 48 2.10 -22.27 36.67
N ASN A 49 2.81 -21.41 37.41
CA ASN A 49 4.18 -21.56 37.90
C ASN A 49 5.19 -22.38 37.08
N ALA A 50 6.31 -21.76 36.72
CA ALA A 50 7.63 -22.30 36.99
C ALA A 50 8.69 -21.19 36.88
N ALA A 51 9.06 -20.64 38.04
CA ALA A 51 10.33 -19.94 38.22
C ALA A 51 11.43 -21.00 38.31
N SER A 52 12.44 -20.89 37.44
CA SER A 52 13.69 -21.66 37.57
C SER A 52 14.88 -20.76 37.26
N SER A 53 15.53 -20.39 38.35
CA SER A 53 16.86 -19.84 38.52
C SER A 53 17.95 -20.80 38.03
N VAL A 54 18.92 -20.29 37.27
CA VAL A 54 20.30 -20.82 37.15
C VAL A 54 21.18 -19.66 36.68
N SER A 55 21.93 -19.04 37.59
CA SER A 55 23.33 -19.34 37.91
C SER A 55 24.33 -18.82 36.87
N SER A 56 24.88 -17.66 37.25
CA SER A 56 26.15 -17.07 36.88
C SER A 56 27.30 -18.06 36.81
N MET A 57 28.06 -18.03 35.72
CA MET A 57 29.49 -18.39 35.72
C MET A 57 30.28 -17.28 35.05
N ALA A 58 31.00 -16.54 35.89
CA ALA A 58 32.10 -15.68 35.49
C ALA A 58 33.35 -16.55 35.28
N SER A 59 33.97 -16.42 34.12
CA SER A 59 35.34 -16.91 33.88
C SER A 59 36.13 -15.81 33.20
N SER A 60 36.98 -15.19 34.01
CA SER A 60 38.10 -14.34 33.64
C SER A 60 39.16 -15.15 32.89
N VAL A 61 39.53 -14.69 31.68
CA VAL A 61 40.81 -15.09 31.08
C VAL A 61 41.46 -13.85 30.49
N SER A 62 42.53 -13.41 31.14
CA SER A 62 43.50 -12.46 30.63
C SER A 62 44.48 -13.21 29.73
N SER A 63 44.80 -12.67 28.56
CA SER A 63 46.06 -12.95 27.85
C SER A 63 46.32 -11.84 26.84
N GLU A 64 47.35 -11.05 27.16
CA GLU A 64 48.03 -10.13 26.26
C GLU A 64 48.69 -10.90 25.12
N ALA A 65 48.50 -10.44 23.89
CA ALA A 65 49.44 -10.71 22.80
C ALA A 65 49.35 -9.59 21.76
N LEU A 66 50.39 -8.77 21.75
CA LEU A 66 50.74 -7.83 20.69
C LEU A 66 50.80 -8.54 19.34
N SER A 67 50.05 -8.03 18.36
CA SER A 67 50.33 -8.27 16.94
C SER A 67 49.91 -7.04 16.15
N SER A 68 50.94 -6.33 15.70
CA SER A 68 50.90 -5.27 14.70
C SER A 68 50.32 -5.81 13.39
N VAL A 69 49.02 -5.60 13.16
CA VAL A 69 48.36 -5.91 11.90
C VAL A 69 48.30 -4.63 11.06
N SER A 70 48.97 -4.68 9.91
CA SER A 70 48.95 -3.67 8.87
C SER A 70 47.53 -3.21 8.56
N SER A 71 47.34 -1.90 8.67
CA SER A 71 46.14 -1.16 8.28
C SER A 71 45.93 -1.24 6.76
N SER A 72 45.44 -2.38 6.29
CA SER A 72 44.80 -2.50 4.99
C SER A 72 43.47 -1.75 5.06
N SER A 73 43.40 -0.63 4.35
CA SER A 73 42.18 0.13 4.10
C SER A 73 41.14 -0.77 3.43
N GLU A 74 40.30 -1.44 4.22
CA GLU A 74 39.08 -2.06 3.71
C GLU A 74 38.26 -0.95 3.04
N PRO A 75 37.77 -1.17 1.81
CA PRO A 75 36.84 -0.25 1.18
C PRO A 75 35.62 -0.14 2.08
N SER A 76 35.45 1.03 2.71
CA SER A 76 34.30 1.34 3.54
C SER A 76 33.05 1.07 2.72
N ILE A 77 32.30 0.03 3.11
CA ILE A 77 30.98 -0.27 2.56
C ILE A 77 30.18 1.04 2.65
N PRO A 78 29.58 1.53 1.56
CA PRO A 78 28.75 2.72 1.59
C PRO A 78 27.71 2.52 2.70
N SER A 79 27.76 3.37 3.74
CA SER A 79 26.74 3.36 4.78
C SER A 79 25.38 3.51 4.10
N GLU A 80 24.44 2.61 4.41
CA GLU A 80 23.11 2.65 3.82
C GLU A 80 22.52 4.07 3.96
N PRO A 81 21.86 4.59 2.91
CA PRO A 81 21.27 5.93 2.97
C PRO A 81 20.27 5.98 4.13
N LEU A 82 20.56 6.82 5.11
CA LEU A 82 19.71 7.02 6.28
C LEU A 82 18.38 7.64 5.82
N CYS A 83 17.29 6.92 6.02
CA CYS A 83 15.92 7.39 5.76
C CYS A 83 15.44 8.34 6.85
N GLU A 84 16.26 9.35 7.14
CA GLU A 84 16.01 10.34 8.18
C GLU A 84 15.08 11.44 7.67
N ALA A 85 14.23 11.92 8.57
CA ALA A 85 13.41 13.09 8.32
C ALA A 85 14.32 14.31 8.06
N PRO A 86 14.07 15.11 7.01
CA PRO A 86 14.73 16.40 6.87
C PRO A 86 14.43 17.28 8.08
N ALA A 87 15.46 17.94 8.60
CA ALA A 87 15.31 18.87 9.72
C ALA A 87 14.45 20.09 9.33
N ASP A 88 13.70 20.61 10.30
CA ASP A 88 12.91 21.85 10.19
C ASP A 88 11.82 21.88 9.10
N LEU A 89 11.48 20.72 8.52
CA LEU A 89 10.31 20.56 7.66
C LEU A 89 9.19 19.87 8.44
N GLU A 90 7.95 20.26 8.14
CA GLU A 90 6.74 19.61 8.64
C GLU A 90 5.87 19.24 7.45
N ILE A 91 5.23 18.05 7.51
CA ILE A 91 4.25 17.65 6.50
C ILE A 91 2.87 18.14 6.97
N THR A 92 2.37 19.18 6.33
CA THR A 92 1.06 19.77 6.61
C THR A 92 0.12 19.71 5.42
N ASP A 93 0.65 19.68 4.20
CA ASP A 93 -0.10 19.70 2.94
C ASP A 93 0.65 19.01 1.78
N ILE A 94 0.03 18.97 0.60
CA ILE A 94 0.62 18.35 -0.59
C ILE A 94 1.93 19.03 -1.02
N ALA A 95 2.05 20.36 -0.89
CA ALA A 95 3.27 21.07 -1.26
C ALA A 95 4.41 20.73 -0.30
N SER A 96 4.12 20.66 1.01
CA SER A 96 5.10 20.26 2.01
C SER A 96 5.60 18.82 1.83
N VAL A 97 4.79 17.91 1.25
CA VAL A 97 5.26 16.57 0.86
C VAL A 97 6.30 16.66 -0.26
N VAL A 98 6.10 17.54 -1.25
CA VAL A 98 7.07 17.76 -2.32
C VAL A 98 8.37 18.35 -1.76
N ASP A 99 8.27 19.31 -0.84
CA ASP A 99 9.44 19.90 -0.17
C ASP A 99 10.20 18.84 0.66
N TRP A 100 9.48 18.02 1.41
CA TRP A 100 10.05 16.89 2.16
C TRP A 100 10.77 15.91 1.24
N VAL A 101 10.10 15.46 0.17
CA VAL A 101 10.69 14.58 -0.84
C VAL A 101 11.95 15.22 -1.42
N ASN A 102 11.92 16.50 -1.79
CA ASN A 102 13.06 17.18 -2.39
C ASN A 102 14.25 17.36 -1.43
N ALA A 103 14.01 17.48 -0.14
CA ALA A 103 15.06 17.62 0.88
C ALA A 103 15.75 16.28 1.21
N MET A 104 15.12 15.14 0.93
CA MET A 104 15.70 13.82 1.19
C MET A 104 16.75 13.41 0.13
N PRO A 105 17.77 12.61 0.52
CA PRO A 105 18.77 12.08 -0.41
C PRO A 105 18.17 11.34 -1.60
N LYS A 106 18.84 11.44 -2.76
CA LYS A 106 18.45 10.79 -4.02
C LYS A 106 19.39 9.63 -4.36
N PRO A 107 18.89 8.53 -4.97
CA PRO A 107 17.48 8.26 -5.27
C PRO A 107 16.68 7.98 -3.99
N LEU A 108 15.46 8.50 -3.92
CA LEU A 108 14.55 8.27 -2.78
C LEU A 108 13.54 7.19 -3.14
N THR A 109 13.51 6.08 -2.40
CA THR A 109 12.48 5.03 -2.52
C THR A 109 11.22 5.40 -1.73
N LEU A 110 10.08 4.81 -2.09
CA LEU A 110 8.83 5.03 -1.35
C LEU A 110 8.94 4.53 0.10
N ALA A 111 9.58 3.38 0.30
CA ALA A 111 9.81 2.84 1.63
C ALA A 111 10.66 3.79 2.49
N CYS A 112 11.71 4.37 1.93
CA CYS A 112 12.54 5.35 2.63
C CYS A 112 11.76 6.62 2.99
N PHE A 113 10.92 7.12 2.08
CA PHE A 113 10.00 8.23 2.37
C PHE A 113 9.05 7.88 3.53
N VAL A 114 8.38 6.73 3.49
CA VAL A 114 7.46 6.28 4.57
C VAL A 114 8.20 6.10 5.90
N LYS A 115 9.45 5.60 5.86
CA LYS A 115 10.31 5.46 7.03
C LYS A 115 10.66 6.83 7.64
N SER A 116 10.80 7.88 6.83
CA SER A 116 11.09 9.22 7.34
C SER A 116 9.89 9.93 8.00
N LEU A 117 8.65 9.46 7.80
CA LEU A 117 7.45 10.17 8.25
C LEU A 117 7.40 10.35 9.79
N PRO A 118 6.86 11.49 10.28
CA PRO A 118 6.72 11.77 11.71
C PRO A 118 5.96 10.69 12.50
N ARG A 119 6.32 10.54 13.78
CA ARG A 119 5.69 9.58 14.73
C ARG A 119 5.18 10.33 15.98
N PRO A 120 4.09 9.88 16.64
CA PRO A 120 3.29 8.70 16.34
C PRO A 120 2.56 8.83 15.00
N MET A 121 2.49 7.74 14.24
CA MET A 121 1.84 7.71 12.94
C MET A 121 0.43 7.14 13.07
N TYR A 122 -0.56 7.97 12.76
CA TYR A 122 -1.95 7.54 12.71
C TYR A 122 -2.21 6.79 11.42
N TYR A 123 -2.71 5.56 11.52
CA TYR A 123 -2.80 4.69 10.36
C TYR A 123 -4.11 3.91 10.30
N ASN A 124 -4.49 3.50 9.09
CA ASN A 124 -5.59 2.60 8.80
C ASN A 124 -5.18 1.67 7.64
N ALA A 125 -5.42 0.37 7.73
CA ALA A 125 -5.11 -0.58 6.66
C ALA A 125 -6.39 -1.25 6.19
N THR A 126 -6.62 -1.33 4.88
CA THR A 126 -7.85 -1.90 4.32
C THR A 126 -7.61 -2.73 3.07
N LEU A 127 -8.46 -3.76 2.91
CA LEU A 127 -8.61 -4.47 1.66
C LEU A 127 -9.49 -3.64 0.73
N SER A 128 -8.90 -3.03 -0.28
CA SER A 128 -9.57 -2.13 -1.21
C SER A 128 -9.16 -2.48 -2.64
N SER A 129 -9.97 -3.31 -3.29
CA SER A 129 -9.75 -3.77 -4.67
C SER A 129 -10.26 -2.78 -5.73
N PHE A 130 -10.94 -1.70 -5.30
CA PHE A 130 -11.51 -0.70 -6.19
C PHE A 130 -10.88 0.66 -5.88
N SER A 131 -9.76 0.92 -6.55
CA SER A 131 -8.95 2.14 -6.42
C SER A 131 -7.99 2.25 -7.61
N ALA A 132 -7.38 3.43 -7.80
CA ALA A 132 -6.22 3.62 -8.65
C ALA A 132 -5.03 2.74 -8.20
N GLN A 133 -4.83 2.57 -6.89
CA GLN A 133 -3.91 1.58 -6.30
C GLN A 133 -4.65 0.44 -5.60
N PRO A 134 -5.15 -0.57 -6.32
CA PRO A 134 -5.90 -1.67 -5.71
C PRO A 134 -4.98 -2.57 -4.85
N SER A 135 -5.43 -2.92 -3.65
CA SER A 135 -4.74 -3.95 -2.84
C SER A 135 -4.95 -5.34 -3.44
N VAL A 136 -3.88 -6.15 -3.47
CA VAL A 136 -3.94 -7.55 -3.95
C VAL A 136 -4.66 -8.46 -2.94
N GLY A 137 -4.59 -8.14 -1.66
CA GLY A 137 -5.16 -8.93 -0.58
C GLY A 137 -4.86 -8.35 0.80
N LYS A 138 -5.29 -9.06 1.85
CA LYS A 138 -5.03 -8.63 3.24
C LYS A 138 -3.56 -8.61 3.62
N ARG A 139 -2.71 -9.37 2.92
CA ARG A 139 -1.24 -9.39 3.09
C ARG A 139 -0.55 -8.13 2.58
N SER A 140 -1.21 -7.43 1.64
CA SER A 140 -0.71 -6.23 0.97
C SER A 140 -1.86 -5.21 0.89
N PRO A 141 -2.40 -4.74 2.03
CA PRO A 141 -3.56 -3.86 2.04
C PRO A 141 -3.17 -2.46 1.58
N ARG A 142 -4.16 -1.63 1.24
CA ARG A 142 -3.93 -0.19 1.13
C ARG A 142 -3.75 0.36 2.54
N VAL A 143 -2.67 1.09 2.77
CA VAL A 143 -2.35 1.68 4.08
C VAL A 143 -2.46 3.18 3.96
N PHE A 144 -3.31 3.77 4.79
CA PHE A 144 -3.56 5.19 4.90
C PHE A 144 -2.84 5.75 6.12
N PHE A 145 -2.06 6.82 5.95
CA PHE A 145 -1.47 7.60 7.03
C PHE A 145 -2.20 8.93 7.14
N MET A 146 -2.68 9.26 8.34
CA MET A 146 -3.52 10.44 8.58
C MET A 146 -2.72 11.52 9.32
N ILE A 147 -2.40 12.61 8.63
CA ILE A 147 -1.64 13.75 9.14
C ILE A 147 -2.53 14.98 9.06
N ASN A 148 -3.24 15.30 10.14
CA ASN A 148 -4.28 16.33 10.16
C ASN A 148 -5.32 16.10 9.03
N ASP A 149 -5.43 17.04 8.08
CA ASP A 149 -6.31 17.00 6.92
C ASP A 149 -5.69 16.29 5.71
N LEU A 150 -4.40 15.96 5.76
CA LEU A 150 -3.67 15.23 4.73
C LEU A 150 -3.71 13.73 4.98
N VAL A 151 -4.11 12.98 3.96
CA VAL A 151 -4.05 11.52 3.94
C VAL A 151 -3.04 11.08 2.89
N LEU A 152 -2.05 10.30 3.32
CA LEU A 152 -1.10 9.62 2.45
C LEU A 152 -1.54 8.17 2.29
N THR A 153 -1.46 7.62 1.09
CA THR A 153 -1.81 6.21 0.85
C THR A 153 -0.72 5.49 0.08
N VAL A 154 -0.38 4.31 0.55
CA VAL A 154 0.59 3.40 -0.08
C VAL A 154 0.03 1.98 -0.10
N VAL A 155 0.63 1.12 -0.92
CA VAL A 155 0.38 -0.33 -0.88
C VAL A 155 1.72 -1.02 -0.71
N PRO A 156 1.89 -1.94 0.27
CA PRO A 156 3.15 -2.65 0.46
C PRO A 156 3.55 -3.50 -0.75
N ASP A 157 2.56 -3.93 -1.52
CA ASP A 157 2.75 -4.74 -2.72
C ASP A 157 1.52 -4.59 -3.62
N GLU A 158 1.79 -4.40 -4.91
CA GLU A 158 0.81 -4.03 -5.92
C GLU A 158 0.48 -5.26 -6.77
N LYS A 159 -0.54 -5.13 -7.63
CA LYS A 159 -0.97 -6.25 -8.46
C LYS A 159 0.17 -6.66 -9.40
N SER A 160 0.69 -7.86 -9.19
CA SER A 160 1.63 -8.48 -10.11
C SER A 160 1.00 -8.66 -11.49
N ASP A 161 1.67 -8.19 -12.53
CA ASP A 161 1.26 -8.39 -13.91
C ASP A 161 2.08 -9.48 -14.59
N THR A 162 1.45 -10.17 -15.54
CA THR A 162 2.12 -11.20 -16.32
C THR A 162 3.19 -10.56 -17.21
N LYS A 163 4.45 -10.98 -17.06
CA LYS A 163 5.54 -10.47 -17.90
C LYS A 163 5.26 -10.82 -19.34
N ARG A 164 5.44 -9.84 -20.21
CA ARG A 164 5.48 -10.07 -21.65
C ARG A 164 6.88 -9.77 -22.14
N ASP A 165 7.36 -10.64 -23.01
CA ASP A 165 8.58 -10.41 -23.75
C ASP A 165 8.40 -9.13 -24.58
N PRO A 166 9.30 -8.15 -24.48
CA PRO A 166 9.11 -6.83 -25.08
C PRO A 166 9.15 -6.87 -26.62
N GLU A 167 9.85 -7.85 -27.20
CA GLU A 167 9.97 -7.98 -28.66
C GLU A 167 8.77 -8.73 -29.27
N THR A 168 8.30 -9.77 -28.59
CA THR A 168 7.30 -10.70 -29.13
C THR A 168 5.90 -10.50 -28.54
N GLY A 169 5.77 -9.79 -27.41
CA GLY A 169 4.52 -9.60 -26.66
C GLY A 169 3.98 -10.88 -26.00
N LYS A 170 4.70 -12.00 -26.11
CA LYS A 170 4.30 -13.29 -25.53
C LYS A 170 4.50 -13.28 -24.03
N VAL A 171 3.61 -13.95 -23.31
CA VAL A 171 3.76 -14.16 -21.87
C VAL A 171 5.03 -14.97 -21.63
N MET A 172 5.93 -14.42 -20.83
CA MET A 172 7.13 -15.15 -20.42
C MET A 172 6.75 -16.17 -19.36
N LYS A 173 7.35 -17.36 -19.47
CA LYS A 173 7.14 -18.47 -18.55
C LYS A 173 8.43 -18.74 -17.82
N ASP A 174 8.29 -19.12 -16.56
CA ASP A 174 9.38 -19.62 -15.76
C ASP A 174 9.90 -20.92 -16.40
N PRO A 175 11.22 -21.04 -16.65
CA PRO A 175 11.76 -22.17 -17.39
C PRO A 175 11.68 -23.49 -16.62
N GLU A 176 11.61 -23.44 -15.29
CA GLU A 176 11.60 -24.63 -14.43
C GLU A 176 10.17 -25.13 -14.19
N THR A 177 9.25 -24.22 -13.86
CA THR A 177 7.88 -24.52 -13.48
C THR A 177 6.88 -24.43 -14.64
N GLY A 178 7.24 -23.72 -15.73
CA GLY A 178 6.35 -23.44 -16.86
C GLY A 178 5.20 -22.47 -16.55
N LEU A 179 5.15 -21.92 -15.33
CA LEU A 179 4.16 -20.95 -14.90
C LEU A 179 4.44 -19.58 -15.53
N ASP A 180 3.39 -18.79 -15.71
CA ASP A 180 3.53 -17.42 -16.22
C ASP A 180 4.34 -16.60 -15.21
N LEU A 181 5.44 -15.98 -15.65
CA LEU A 181 6.21 -15.09 -14.80
C LEU A 181 5.36 -13.86 -14.48
N ARG A 182 5.30 -13.51 -13.21
CA ARG A 182 4.60 -12.33 -12.71
C ARG A 182 5.58 -11.44 -12.00
N PHE A 183 5.77 -10.23 -12.52
CA PHE A 183 6.59 -9.23 -11.87
C PHE A 183 5.68 -8.29 -11.12
N TRP A 184 6.07 -8.00 -9.89
CA TRP A 184 5.61 -6.79 -9.25
C TRP A 184 6.17 -5.61 -10.05
N ASP A 185 5.30 -4.63 -10.33
CA ASP A 185 5.71 -3.33 -10.84
C ASP A 185 6.72 -3.40 -12.01
N ILE A 186 6.23 -3.78 -13.19
CA ILE A 186 7.08 -3.98 -14.39
C ILE A 186 7.94 -2.75 -14.75
N ASP A 187 7.53 -1.57 -14.29
CA ASP A 187 8.21 -0.30 -14.53
C ASP A 187 9.12 0.12 -13.35
N ASN A 188 9.13 -0.63 -12.25
CA ASN A 188 9.74 -0.26 -10.95
C ASN A 188 9.28 1.12 -10.46
N ILE A 189 8.02 1.49 -10.73
CA ILE A 189 7.37 2.71 -10.27
C ILE A 189 6.38 2.42 -9.14
N GLN A 190 6.67 2.93 -7.95
CA GLN A 190 5.75 2.90 -6.83
C GLN A 190 4.98 4.22 -6.73
N LEU A 191 3.70 4.12 -6.36
CA LEU A 191 2.83 5.29 -6.27
C LEU A 191 2.56 5.64 -4.79
N LEU A 192 2.68 6.94 -4.50
CA LEU A 192 2.16 7.56 -3.29
C LEU A 192 0.93 8.37 -3.68
N GLU A 193 -0.24 7.91 -3.24
CA GLU A 193 -1.48 8.68 -3.37
C GLU A 193 -1.60 9.70 -2.23
N LEU A 194 -2.06 10.90 -2.55
CA LEU A 194 -2.24 12.04 -1.64
C LEU A 194 -3.68 12.53 -1.72
N SER A 195 -4.29 12.77 -0.56
CA SER A 195 -5.64 13.32 -0.46
C SER A 195 -5.68 14.38 0.64
N MET A 196 -5.82 15.64 0.26
CA MET A 196 -5.91 16.76 1.20
C MET A 196 -7.37 17.20 1.37
N GLU A 197 -7.95 17.03 2.55
CA GLU A 197 -9.29 17.53 2.85
C GLU A 197 -9.32 19.06 2.71
N VAL A 198 -10.37 19.58 2.07
CA VAL A 198 -10.55 21.02 1.83
C VAL A 198 -11.93 21.45 2.27
N ALA A 199 -12.02 22.68 2.80
CA ALA A 199 -13.28 23.30 3.13
C ALA A 199 -14.22 23.33 1.91
N THR A 200 -15.49 23.02 2.13
CA THR A 200 -16.49 22.89 1.06
C THR A 200 -17.87 23.30 1.55
N THR A 201 -18.68 23.82 0.62
CA THR A 201 -20.12 24.07 0.83
C THR A 201 -20.97 22.92 0.28
N LEU A 202 -20.34 21.89 -0.30
CA LEU A 202 -21.03 20.71 -0.80
C LEU A 202 -21.49 19.83 0.39
N PRO A 203 -22.53 19.00 0.20
CA PRO A 203 -23.04 18.13 1.26
C PRO A 203 -22.04 17.08 1.76
N THR A 204 -21.03 16.75 0.96
CA THR A 204 -20.02 15.73 1.29
C THR A 204 -18.63 16.33 1.32
N ARG A 205 -17.77 15.76 2.17
CA ARG A 205 -16.37 16.17 2.33
C ARG A 205 -15.65 16.08 0.99
N GLN A 206 -14.79 17.06 0.74
CA GLN A 206 -14.03 17.16 -0.50
C GLN A 206 -12.55 17.11 -0.20
N SER A 207 -11.78 16.59 -1.14
CA SER A 207 -10.32 16.61 -1.06
C SER A 207 -9.68 16.90 -2.39
N ILE A 208 -8.56 17.61 -2.38
CA ILE A 208 -7.63 17.67 -3.51
C ILE A 208 -6.91 16.32 -3.63
N LYS A 209 -6.84 15.78 -4.84
CA LYS A 209 -6.18 14.50 -5.15
C LYS A 209 -4.84 14.74 -5.82
N ALA A 210 -3.83 13.95 -5.46
CA ALA A 210 -2.52 14.00 -6.09
C ALA A 210 -1.81 12.64 -6.02
N GLU A 211 -0.77 12.46 -6.82
CA GLU A 211 0.02 11.23 -6.91
C GLU A 211 1.50 11.53 -7.16
N LEU A 212 2.40 10.87 -6.44
CA LEU A 212 3.85 10.92 -6.68
C LEU A 212 4.41 9.55 -7.02
N LYS A 213 5.37 9.54 -7.94
CA LYS A 213 6.07 8.35 -8.42
C LYS A 213 7.43 8.19 -7.73
N PHE A 214 7.74 6.98 -7.33
CA PHE A 214 9.01 6.57 -6.75
C PHE A 214 9.66 5.47 -7.60
N PRO A 215 10.99 5.34 -7.63
CA PRO A 215 11.95 6.17 -6.91
C PRO A 215 12.05 7.59 -7.49
N VAL A 216 12.21 8.58 -6.61
CA VAL A 216 12.46 9.96 -7.01
C VAL A 216 13.96 10.15 -7.17
N THR A 217 14.42 10.35 -8.40
CA THR A 217 15.84 10.46 -8.74
C THR A 217 16.34 11.89 -8.88
N GLN A 218 15.43 12.86 -8.96
CA GLN A 218 15.72 14.27 -9.17
C GLN A 218 14.76 15.16 -8.37
N GLN A 219 15.05 16.45 -8.32
CA GLN A 219 14.15 17.42 -7.71
C GLN A 219 12.83 17.47 -8.49
N LEU A 220 11.72 17.44 -7.75
CA LEU A 220 10.37 17.51 -8.30
C LEU A 220 9.90 18.96 -8.35
N PRO A 221 9.28 19.41 -9.46
CA PRO A 221 8.58 20.69 -9.49
C PRO A 221 7.34 20.66 -8.60
N ARG A 222 6.84 21.85 -8.22
CA ARG A 222 5.67 21.99 -7.34
C ARG A 222 4.40 21.34 -7.90
N ASN A 223 4.25 21.28 -9.22
CA ASN A 223 3.12 20.66 -9.89
C ASN A 223 3.25 19.14 -10.09
N ALA A 224 4.38 18.52 -9.72
CA ALA A 224 4.63 17.09 -9.92
C ALA A 224 3.50 16.18 -9.40
N PRO A 225 2.89 16.43 -8.22
CA PRO A 225 1.80 15.61 -7.71
C PRO A 225 0.55 15.57 -8.61
N TYR A 226 0.38 16.55 -9.49
CA TYR A 226 -0.82 16.71 -10.29
C TYR A 226 -0.63 16.26 -11.74
N VAL A 227 0.60 15.93 -12.16
CA VAL A 227 0.87 15.60 -13.57
C VAL A 227 0.20 14.29 -14.01
N LYS A 228 0.16 13.29 -13.12
CA LYS A 228 -0.29 11.93 -13.46
C LYS A 228 -1.77 11.68 -13.21
N ILE A 229 -2.45 12.57 -12.51
CA ILE A 229 -3.88 12.42 -12.23
C ILE A 229 -4.76 12.74 -13.45
N ASN A 230 -4.23 13.37 -14.50
CA ASN A 230 -5.02 13.67 -15.69
C ASN A 230 -5.29 12.39 -16.47
N TYR A 231 -6.57 12.13 -16.74
CA TYR A 231 -6.97 10.98 -17.54
C TYR A 231 -6.76 11.22 -19.04
N ASP A 232 -6.93 12.45 -19.50
CA ASP A 232 -6.82 12.81 -20.90
C ASP A 232 -5.89 14.01 -21.14
N GLU A 233 -5.43 14.15 -22.39
CA GLU A 233 -4.59 15.28 -22.82
C GLU A 233 -5.35 16.61 -22.80
N SER A 234 -6.69 16.57 -22.74
CA SER A 234 -7.51 17.77 -22.68
C SER A 234 -7.50 18.43 -21.31
N ASN A 235 -6.96 17.75 -20.28
CA ASN A 235 -6.89 18.25 -18.91
C ASN A 235 -8.28 18.62 -18.36
N THR A 236 -9.33 17.93 -18.81
CA THR A 236 -10.71 18.19 -18.36
C THR A 236 -11.24 17.15 -17.39
N LEU A 237 -10.59 15.99 -17.29
CA LEU A 237 -10.99 14.89 -16.44
C LEU A 237 -9.79 14.26 -15.76
N SER A 238 -9.92 13.97 -14.45
CA SER A 238 -8.92 13.21 -13.72
C SER A 238 -9.29 11.72 -13.65
N VAL A 239 -8.29 10.86 -13.41
CA VAL A 239 -8.50 9.44 -13.12
C VAL A 239 -9.33 9.21 -11.84
N CYS A 240 -9.42 10.23 -10.98
CA CYS A 240 -10.18 10.15 -9.75
C CYS A 240 -11.70 10.20 -10.01
N ALA A 241 -12.16 10.89 -11.06
CA ALA A 241 -13.59 11.00 -11.40
C ALA A 241 -14.28 9.67 -11.72
N PHE A 242 -13.51 8.61 -12.00
CA PHE A 242 -14.06 7.28 -12.22
C PHE A 242 -14.56 6.63 -10.92
N CYS A 243 -13.98 6.99 -9.78
CA CYS A 243 -14.32 6.43 -8.47
C CYS A 243 -15.03 7.45 -7.57
N HIS A 244 -14.64 8.72 -7.68
CA HIS A 244 -15.09 9.80 -6.82
C HIS A 244 -16.10 10.68 -7.55
N SER A 245 -17.22 10.97 -6.88
CA SER A 245 -18.24 11.86 -7.43
C SER A 245 -17.85 13.33 -7.23
N ALA A 246 -18.63 14.23 -7.83
CA ALA A 246 -18.50 15.68 -7.67
C ALA A 246 -17.11 16.26 -7.99
N GLU A 247 -16.36 15.63 -8.91
CA GLU A 247 -15.07 16.15 -9.32
C GLU A 247 -15.21 17.54 -9.96
N THR A 248 -14.39 18.48 -9.49
CA THR A 248 -14.28 19.82 -10.05
C THR A 248 -12.82 20.26 -10.05
N GLN A 249 -12.42 20.98 -11.09
CA GLN A 249 -11.14 21.67 -11.10
C GLN A 249 -11.18 22.87 -10.15
N VAL A 250 -10.19 22.99 -9.28
CA VAL A 250 -10.09 24.08 -8.29
C VAL A 250 -9.08 25.15 -8.68
N GLU A 251 -7.99 24.76 -9.33
CA GLU A 251 -6.97 25.69 -9.81
C GLU A 251 -6.17 25.08 -10.97
N VAL A 252 -5.20 25.85 -11.48
CA VAL A 252 -4.16 25.40 -12.42
C VAL A 252 -2.81 25.80 -11.85
N LEU A 253 -1.94 24.83 -11.59
CA LEU A 253 -0.61 25.04 -11.07
C LEU A 253 0.43 24.70 -12.14
N ASP A 254 1.15 25.72 -12.63
CA ASP A 254 2.15 25.57 -13.71
C ASP A 254 1.61 24.83 -14.94
N GLY A 255 0.39 25.20 -15.36
CA GLY A 255 -0.31 24.58 -16.49
C GLY A 255 -1.00 23.24 -16.18
N GLN A 256 -0.83 22.72 -14.96
CA GLN A 256 -1.43 21.45 -14.54
C GLN A 256 -2.73 21.69 -13.75
N PRO A 257 -3.89 21.15 -14.18
CA PRO A 257 -5.12 21.27 -13.41
C PRO A 257 -5.01 20.55 -12.06
N VAL A 258 -5.56 21.17 -11.03
CA VAL A 258 -5.73 20.55 -9.71
C VAL A 258 -7.21 20.25 -9.52
N TYR A 259 -7.52 18.99 -9.22
CA TYR A 259 -8.89 18.53 -9.03
C TYR A 259 -9.19 18.30 -7.56
N ARG A 260 -10.40 18.67 -7.15
CA ARG A 260 -11.02 18.15 -5.93
C ARG A 260 -12.16 17.22 -6.29
N SER A 261 -12.40 16.24 -5.45
CA SER A 261 -13.55 15.34 -5.54
C SER A 261 -13.98 14.86 -4.16
N GLU A 262 -15.12 14.17 -4.12
CA GLU A 262 -15.67 13.59 -2.89
C GLU A 262 -14.69 12.63 -2.20
N MET A 263 -14.52 12.79 -0.89
CA MET A 263 -13.77 11.84 -0.08
C MET A 263 -14.60 10.59 0.17
N LEU A 264 -13.97 9.42 -0.01
CA LEU A 264 -14.58 8.13 0.27
C LEU A 264 -13.78 7.42 1.36
N ARG A 265 -14.48 6.79 2.30
CA ARG A 265 -13.87 5.84 3.23
C ARG A 265 -14.07 4.42 2.72
N ASN A 266 -13.23 3.51 3.21
CA ASN A 266 -13.46 2.09 3.00
C ASN A 266 -14.60 1.56 3.90
N PRO A 267 -15.28 0.48 3.50
CA PRO A 267 -16.16 -0.26 4.40
C PRO A 267 -15.41 -0.81 5.62
N ARG A 268 -16.08 -0.92 6.76
CA ARG A 268 -15.46 -1.40 8.02
C ARG A 268 -15.05 -2.87 7.96
N ASP A 269 -15.80 -3.68 7.24
CA ASP A 269 -15.55 -5.10 7.08
C ASP A 269 -14.33 -5.40 6.20
N THR A 270 -13.76 -4.39 5.54
CA THR A 270 -12.51 -4.52 4.80
C THR A 270 -11.27 -4.07 5.58
N GLU A 271 -11.42 -3.55 6.80
CA GLU A 271 -10.28 -3.16 7.64
C GLU A 271 -9.40 -4.38 7.98
N VAL A 272 -8.08 -4.17 7.96
CA VAL A 272 -7.07 -5.15 8.32
C VAL A 272 -6.49 -4.79 9.70
N PRO A 273 -6.71 -5.61 10.75
CA PRO A 273 -6.27 -5.29 12.09
C PRO A 273 -4.75 -5.17 12.24
N LEU A 274 -4.28 -4.33 13.17
CA LEU A 274 -2.84 -4.17 13.46
C LEU A 274 -2.13 -5.50 13.71
N GLY A 275 -2.73 -6.35 14.55
CA GLY A 275 -2.13 -7.65 14.90
C GLY A 275 -1.92 -8.56 13.69
N TYR A 276 -2.78 -8.48 12.67
CA TYR A 276 -2.58 -9.19 11.41
C TYR A 276 -1.34 -8.65 10.67
N MET A 277 -1.23 -7.32 10.56
CA MET A 277 -0.10 -6.69 9.85
C MET A 277 1.24 -6.87 10.56
N LEU A 278 1.26 -6.84 11.90
CA LEU A 278 2.46 -7.17 12.68
C LEU A 278 2.90 -8.62 12.48
N ASN A 279 1.95 -9.55 12.32
CA ASN A 279 2.26 -10.93 11.97
C ASN A 279 2.84 -11.03 10.56
N GLU A 280 2.26 -10.34 9.57
CA GLU A 280 2.80 -10.29 8.20
C GLU A 280 4.23 -9.73 8.16
N TYR A 281 4.50 -8.68 8.95
CA TYR A 281 5.84 -8.11 9.09
C TYR A 281 6.81 -9.10 9.75
N ALA A 282 6.42 -9.71 10.88
CA ALA A 282 7.27 -10.67 11.59
C ALA A 282 7.59 -11.94 10.78
N SER A 283 6.70 -12.32 9.87
CA SER A 283 6.88 -13.46 8.96
C SER A 283 7.50 -13.10 7.61
N CYS A 284 7.85 -11.84 7.39
CA CYS A 284 8.32 -11.41 6.08
C CYS A 284 9.72 -11.96 5.80
N ASP A 285 9.89 -12.61 4.65
CA ASP A 285 11.15 -13.16 4.19
C ASP A 285 11.54 -12.54 2.85
N PRO A 286 12.47 -11.55 2.82
CA PRO A 286 12.81 -10.85 1.59
C PRO A 286 13.42 -11.76 0.51
N GLN A 287 13.83 -12.99 0.86
CA GLN A 287 14.42 -13.95 -0.06
C GLN A 287 13.39 -14.95 -0.62
N SER A 288 12.14 -14.94 -0.12
CA SER A 288 11.18 -15.99 -0.48
C SER A 288 10.68 -15.90 -1.92
N SER A 289 10.76 -14.73 -2.55
CA SER A 289 10.47 -14.53 -3.98
C SER A 289 11.05 -13.21 -4.49
N GLU A 290 11.13 -13.05 -5.82
CA GLU A 290 11.60 -11.81 -6.47
C GLU A 290 10.81 -10.55 -6.07
N ASN A 291 9.57 -10.69 -5.57
CA ASN A 291 8.71 -9.56 -5.21
C ASN A 291 8.62 -9.33 -3.69
N GLU A 292 9.07 -10.30 -2.88
CA GLU A 292 8.87 -10.23 -1.42
C GLU A 292 9.81 -9.20 -0.77
N TRP A 293 11.00 -8.97 -1.35
CA TRP A 293 11.97 -8.02 -0.81
C TRP A 293 11.37 -6.63 -0.60
N TYR A 294 10.67 -6.08 -1.59
CA TYR A 294 10.08 -4.74 -1.52
C TYR A 294 8.93 -4.72 -0.53
N ARG A 295 8.09 -5.77 -0.53
CA ARG A 295 7.02 -5.89 0.47
C ARG A 295 7.59 -5.85 1.88
N CYS A 296 8.68 -6.58 2.14
CA CYS A 296 9.34 -6.55 3.44
C CYS A 296 9.95 -5.19 3.77
N GLU A 297 10.60 -4.51 2.80
CA GLU A 297 11.11 -3.15 2.98
C GLU A 297 9.97 -2.19 3.36
N MET A 298 8.83 -2.30 2.68
CA MET A 298 7.68 -1.47 2.99
C MET A 298 7.05 -1.78 4.35
N LEU A 299 6.92 -3.06 4.69
CA LEU A 299 6.44 -3.45 6.02
C LEU A 299 7.39 -2.96 7.12
N ASP A 300 8.71 -3.00 6.90
CA ASP A 300 9.70 -2.44 7.83
C ASP A 300 9.54 -0.93 8.00
N ALA A 301 9.40 -0.18 6.91
CA ALA A 301 9.19 1.26 6.96
C ALA A 301 7.90 1.65 7.72
N ILE A 302 6.84 0.86 7.59
CA ILE A 302 5.55 1.11 8.24
C ILE A 302 5.58 0.69 9.72
N TYR A 303 5.97 -0.56 9.99
CA TYR A 303 5.78 -1.26 11.27
C TYR A 303 7.06 -1.45 12.08
N GLY A 304 8.24 -1.33 11.47
CA GLY A 304 9.53 -1.61 12.12
C GLY A 304 10.02 -0.52 13.07
N GLN A 305 9.34 0.63 13.15
CA GLN A 305 9.80 1.75 13.97
C GLN A 305 8.69 2.70 14.41
N GLY A 306 8.95 3.35 15.56
CA GLY A 306 8.06 4.36 16.14
C GLY A 306 6.73 3.78 16.64
N THR A 307 5.87 4.67 17.13
CA THR A 307 4.53 4.30 17.58
C THR A 307 3.54 4.41 16.43
N LEU A 308 2.69 3.39 16.27
CA LEU A 308 1.53 3.39 15.39
C LEU A 308 0.25 3.53 16.20
N VAL A 309 -0.65 4.41 15.75
CA VAL A 309 -1.96 4.61 16.37
C VAL A 309 -3.04 4.32 15.34
N TRP A 310 -3.85 3.30 15.57
CA TRP A 310 -4.97 3.02 14.67
C TRP A 310 -5.98 4.17 14.70
N LYS A 311 -6.43 4.61 13.53
CA LYS A 311 -7.45 5.66 13.38
C LYS A 311 -8.42 5.28 12.26
N SER A 312 -9.72 5.35 12.50
CA SER A 312 -10.71 5.16 11.45
C SER A 312 -11.00 6.48 10.74
N PHE A 313 -11.48 6.37 9.50
CA PHE A 313 -12.06 7.52 8.79
C PHE A 313 -13.35 7.99 9.49
N PRO A 314 -13.71 9.28 9.39
CA PRO A 314 -14.98 9.79 9.92
C PRO A 314 -16.18 9.00 9.38
N GLU A 315 -17.13 8.67 10.25
CA GLU A 315 -18.29 7.82 9.90
C GLU A 315 -19.22 8.49 8.88
N ASP A 316 -19.25 9.82 8.85
CA ASP A 316 -20.00 10.67 7.93
C ASP A 316 -19.45 10.68 6.51
N MET A 317 -18.23 10.15 6.29
CA MET A 317 -17.69 9.96 4.95
C MET A 317 -18.39 8.77 4.27
N PRO A 318 -18.88 8.93 3.01
CA PRO A 318 -19.52 7.83 2.30
C PRO A 318 -18.51 6.76 1.89
N THR A 319 -18.99 5.55 1.66
CA THR A 319 -18.24 4.52 0.94
C THR A 319 -18.56 4.58 -0.55
N ILE A 320 -17.75 3.93 -1.38
CA ILE A 320 -18.04 3.84 -2.81
C ILE A 320 -19.37 3.12 -3.13
N PHE A 321 -19.88 2.33 -2.20
CA PHE A 321 -21.13 1.59 -2.36
C PHE A 321 -22.37 2.41 -1.97
N ASP A 322 -22.18 3.58 -1.35
CA ASP A 322 -23.26 4.48 -0.96
C ASP A 322 -23.66 5.45 -2.10
N ASN A 323 -22.84 5.55 -3.14
CA ASN A 323 -23.01 6.42 -4.31
C ASN A 323 -23.88 5.84 -5.44
#